data_AF-A0A1J4KZ12-F1
#
_entry.id   AF-A0A1J4KZ12-F1
#
_cell.length_a   1.000
_cell.length_b   1.000
_cell.length_c   1.000
_cell.angle_alpha   90.00
_cell.angle_beta   90.00
_cell.angle_gamma   90.00
#
_symmetry.space_group_name_H-M   'P 1'
#
loop_
_entity.id
_entity.type
_entity.pdbx_description
1 polymer ?
#
loop_
_entity_poly.entity_id
_entity_poly.type
_entity_poly.pdbx_seq_one_letter_code
_entity_poly.pdbx_strand_id
1 'polypeptide(L)'
;MNFVGFILNVVKSRIISIEAEIRIMDEQLKVLPLSPGTTSKDITLLSLQRNIKATLHDLLIQYCHSMGQVSLASAPLQQAISCHLYTLKQDAFQILLQELYGQQSALTTYVGADYQKYMNDSDMPADIHLKMIALVFPWEFIIDLLNSTKFFTTLIKTVLNYNPKKHSQSVSVIFNQIRKFQTLPSLTKNNLFFTAKAPMYFALSEHLVTVFTHNAMMKVDWDPLRNFSTAEKCALIAQHGMTICELNQEIVGIIKKAADDKKNDPNRQSASDIFNYLRPIESIQPKNSSESSADIEKCELPELTHIILEIRKIPYQPSPSAMLFSLTNALQWLNAALTTDGRMVGADETFQFFAYCLSVAKLWCLPGIITFIDKFIDDALHETKYEYYIEQLRSSLEFIDNRLLPVQPFLVFPFADPPPNLIGKLNRVGSEPVQMKGFQIYAFPTWSDEHDSLLPSMINYTGGVDVSICYQYNLTNANVLELFPNFDAIPTLHGTFLQLTDQMIKEKCMIRVESGDYEKDKDDTEIISAMMLMSASKIKNPKTSLLDQIYANVKIEWHLRSPSGRTAIRTAVAEVQRALVILNSLPENFFIDGVLNTQTVTAMREFVKAKDNKLIVTPKVFNYIISSVRK
;
A
#
# COMPACT_ATOMS: atom_id res chain seq x y z
N MET A 1 24.79 9.43 -9.66
CA MET A 1 23.56 8.63 -9.89
C MET A 1 23.89 7.56 -10.91
N ASN A 2 23.58 6.29 -10.64
CA ASN A 2 23.76 5.20 -11.61
C ASN A 2 22.55 5.16 -12.57
N PHE A 3 22.70 5.64 -13.80
CA PHE A 3 21.59 5.74 -14.77
C PHE A 3 21.09 4.37 -15.25
N VAL A 4 21.97 3.39 -15.36
CA VAL A 4 21.58 2.01 -15.68
C VAL A 4 20.73 1.44 -14.55
N GLY A 5 21.17 1.61 -13.30
CA GLY A 5 20.40 1.20 -12.13
C GLY A 5 19.01 1.85 -12.07
N PHE A 6 18.93 3.14 -12.41
CA PHE A 6 17.66 3.86 -12.51
C PHE A 6 16.70 3.24 -13.57
N ILE A 7 17.19 3.00 -14.79
CA ILE A 7 16.38 2.38 -15.86
C ILE A 7 15.96 0.95 -15.48
N LEU A 8 16.90 0.13 -15.01
CA LEU A 8 16.63 -1.25 -14.62
C LEU A 8 15.62 -1.33 -13.46
N ASN A 9 15.68 -0.43 -12.49
CA ASN A 9 14.72 -0.42 -11.38
C ASN A 9 13.30 -0.14 -11.87
N VAL A 10 13.14 0.78 -12.84
CA VAL A 10 11.84 1.07 -13.46
C VAL A 10 11.31 -0.15 -14.22
N VAL A 11 12.15 -0.79 -15.03
CA VAL A 11 11.74 -2.00 -15.78
C VAL A 11 11.38 -3.15 -14.83
N LYS A 12 12.18 -3.38 -13.79
CA LYS A 12 11.88 -4.40 -12.76
C LYS A 12 10.56 -4.14 -12.04
N SER A 13 10.31 -2.88 -11.67
CA SER A 13 9.02 -2.48 -11.08
C SER A 13 7.87 -2.79 -12.03
N ARG A 14 8.05 -2.53 -13.34
CA ARG A 14 7.01 -2.81 -14.33
C ARG A 14 6.79 -4.30 -14.56
N ILE A 15 7.84 -5.13 -14.52
CA ILE A 15 7.72 -6.60 -14.59
C ILE A 15 6.82 -7.09 -13.46
N ILE A 16 7.07 -6.65 -12.21
CA ILE A 16 6.25 -7.00 -11.04
C ILE A 16 4.78 -6.61 -11.23
N SER A 17 4.51 -5.39 -11.71
CA SER A 17 3.14 -4.93 -11.95
C SER A 17 2.43 -5.74 -13.05
N ILE A 18 3.13 -6.07 -14.15
CA ILE A 18 2.57 -6.88 -15.24
C ILE A 18 2.30 -8.31 -14.77
N GLU A 19 3.22 -8.89 -13.98
CA GLU A 19 3.04 -10.22 -13.42
C GLU A 19 1.79 -10.29 -12.53
N ALA A 20 1.60 -9.31 -11.64
CA ALA A 20 0.40 -9.20 -10.82
C ALA A 20 -0.87 -9.04 -11.67
N GLU A 21 -0.82 -8.24 -12.72
CA GLU A 21 -1.94 -8.06 -13.66
C GLU A 21 -2.28 -9.35 -14.40
N ILE A 22 -1.29 -10.12 -14.87
CA ILE A 22 -1.50 -11.41 -15.53
C ILE A 22 -2.15 -12.41 -14.57
N ARG A 23 -1.70 -12.48 -13.30
CA ARG A 23 -2.34 -13.34 -12.28
C ARG A 23 -3.81 -13.00 -12.10
N ILE A 24 -4.16 -11.71 -12.07
CA ILE A 24 -5.55 -11.25 -11.99
C ILE A 24 -6.33 -11.68 -13.25
N MET A 25 -5.74 -11.54 -14.44
CA MET A 25 -6.38 -11.96 -15.69
C MET A 25 -6.57 -13.47 -15.76
N ASP A 26 -5.65 -14.26 -15.23
CA ASP A 26 -5.77 -15.71 -15.14
C ASP A 26 -6.95 -16.11 -14.24
N GLU A 27 -7.15 -15.43 -13.11
CA GLU A 27 -8.35 -15.63 -12.28
C GLU A 27 -9.63 -15.14 -12.98
N GLN A 28 -9.57 -14.01 -13.69
CA GLN A 28 -10.72 -13.51 -14.45
C GLN A 28 -11.17 -14.51 -15.51
N LEU A 29 -10.25 -15.08 -16.28
CA LEU A 29 -10.56 -16.03 -17.35
C LEU A 29 -11.26 -17.29 -16.82
N LYS A 30 -11.03 -17.68 -15.56
CA LYS A 30 -11.75 -18.79 -14.91
C LYS A 30 -13.21 -18.46 -14.63
N VAL A 31 -13.52 -17.22 -14.26
CA VAL A 31 -14.87 -16.81 -13.83
C VAL A 31 -15.70 -16.13 -14.92
N LEU A 32 -15.04 -15.49 -15.91
CA LEU A 32 -15.69 -14.73 -16.98
C LEU A 32 -16.72 -15.54 -17.79
N PRO A 33 -16.48 -16.82 -18.13
CA PRO A 33 -17.47 -17.64 -18.85
C PRO A 33 -18.79 -17.83 -18.11
N LEU A 34 -18.77 -17.73 -16.77
CA LEU A 34 -19.93 -17.90 -15.89
C LEU A 34 -20.55 -16.57 -15.47
N SER A 35 -19.87 -15.46 -15.76
CA SER A 35 -20.24 -14.15 -15.24
C SER A 35 -21.45 -13.57 -16.01
N PRO A 36 -22.42 -12.93 -15.34
CA PRO A 36 -23.52 -12.24 -15.99
C PRO A 36 -23.00 -11.04 -16.81
N GLY A 37 -23.71 -10.70 -17.89
CA GLY A 37 -23.37 -9.56 -18.74
C GLY A 37 -22.16 -9.74 -19.66
N THR A 38 -21.41 -10.85 -19.53
CA THR A 38 -20.24 -11.13 -20.38
C THR A 38 -20.61 -11.91 -21.65
N THR A 39 -19.81 -11.72 -22.69
CA THR A 39 -19.97 -12.40 -23.98
C THR A 39 -18.74 -13.26 -24.31
N SER A 40 -18.86 -14.14 -25.32
CA SER A 40 -17.69 -14.85 -25.86
C SER A 40 -16.62 -13.89 -26.40
N LYS A 41 -17.04 -12.73 -26.92
CA LYS A 41 -16.16 -11.66 -27.38
C LYS A 41 -15.26 -11.14 -26.25
N ASP A 42 -15.82 -10.96 -25.06
CA ASP A 42 -15.05 -10.48 -23.89
C ASP A 42 -14.01 -11.51 -23.44
N ILE A 43 -14.36 -12.80 -23.48
CA ILE A 43 -13.44 -13.90 -23.15
C ILE A 43 -12.26 -13.94 -24.13
N THR A 44 -12.54 -13.94 -25.43
CA THR A 44 -11.49 -13.92 -26.46
C THR A 44 -10.60 -12.68 -26.33
N LEU A 45 -11.21 -11.52 -26.11
CA LEU A 45 -10.48 -10.27 -25.95
C LEU A 45 -9.54 -10.31 -24.74
N LEU A 46 -10.02 -10.77 -23.59
CA LEU A 46 -9.23 -10.88 -22.38
C LEU A 46 -8.06 -11.85 -22.55
N SER A 47 -8.29 -13.00 -23.20
CA SER A 47 -7.23 -13.99 -23.50
C SER A 47 -6.14 -13.40 -24.39
N LEU A 48 -6.51 -12.67 -25.44
CA LEU A 48 -5.54 -12.03 -26.35
C LEU A 48 -4.72 -10.95 -25.62
N GLN A 49 -5.38 -10.09 -24.83
CA GLN A 49 -4.70 -9.10 -24.01
C GLN A 49 -3.74 -9.74 -23.00
N ARG A 50 -4.15 -10.85 -22.39
CA ARG A 50 -3.35 -11.60 -21.43
C ARG A 50 -2.09 -12.17 -22.10
N ASN A 51 -2.21 -12.72 -23.31
CA ASN A 51 -1.05 -13.19 -24.09
C ASN A 51 -0.10 -12.06 -24.49
N ILE A 52 -0.62 -10.89 -24.90
CA ILE A 52 0.20 -9.71 -25.17
C ILE A 52 1.01 -9.30 -23.93
N LYS A 53 0.37 -9.29 -22.75
CA LYS A 53 1.06 -8.98 -21.49
C LYS A 53 2.10 -10.03 -21.10
N ALA A 54 1.81 -11.32 -21.32
CA ALA A 54 2.78 -12.40 -21.09
C ALA A 54 4.02 -12.26 -21.98
N THR A 55 3.84 -11.96 -23.27
CA THR A 55 4.98 -11.71 -24.17
C THR A 55 5.74 -10.43 -23.80
N LEU A 56 5.03 -9.36 -23.39
CA LEU A 56 5.67 -8.14 -22.89
C LEU A 56 6.49 -8.40 -21.63
N HIS A 57 5.98 -9.22 -20.71
CA HIS A 57 6.68 -9.64 -19.50
C HIS A 57 8.04 -10.28 -19.84
N ASP A 58 8.04 -11.27 -20.74
CA ASP A 58 9.26 -11.96 -21.17
C ASP A 58 10.24 -11.01 -21.87
N LEU A 59 9.72 -10.09 -22.71
CA LEU A 59 10.52 -9.06 -23.37
C LEU A 59 11.24 -8.15 -22.36
N LEU A 60 10.57 -7.76 -21.27
CA LEU A 60 11.15 -6.92 -20.22
C LEU A 60 12.15 -7.69 -19.34
N ILE A 61 11.93 -8.98 -19.09
CA ILE A 61 12.93 -9.86 -18.44
C ILE A 61 14.18 -9.94 -19.30
N GLN A 62 14.02 -10.22 -20.59
CA GLN A 62 15.14 -10.29 -21.54
C GLN A 62 15.89 -8.97 -21.62
N TYR A 63 15.17 -7.84 -21.58
CA TYR A 63 15.76 -6.51 -21.49
C TYR A 63 16.62 -6.35 -20.22
N CYS A 64 16.09 -6.73 -19.05
CA CYS A 64 16.85 -6.64 -17.79
C CYS A 64 18.11 -7.52 -17.81
N HIS A 65 17.99 -8.74 -18.33
CA HIS A 65 19.12 -9.66 -18.44
C HIS A 65 20.21 -9.10 -19.35
N SER A 66 19.84 -8.71 -20.57
CA SER A 66 20.76 -8.17 -21.58
C SER A 66 21.41 -6.87 -21.12
N MET A 67 20.62 -5.93 -20.60
CA MET A 67 21.14 -4.64 -20.12
C MET A 67 22.05 -4.83 -18.90
N GLY A 68 21.77 -5.80 -18.03
CA GLY A 68 22.62 -6.15 -16.89
C GLY A 68 23.98 -6.72 -17.28
N GLN A 69 24.07 -7.48 -18.37
CA GLN A 69 25.32 -8.05 -18.87
C GLN A 69 26.23 -7.02 -19.55
N VAL A 70 25.64 -6.05 -20.26
CA VAL A 70 26.38 -5.11 -21.11
C VAL A 70 26.74 -3.80 -20.39
N SER A 71 26.25 -3.61 -19.17
CA SER A 71 26.42 -2.37 -18.42
C SER A 71 27.54 -2.45 -17.39
N LEU A 72 28.25 -1.34 -17.22
CA LEU A 72 29.17 -1.16 -16.09
C LEU A 72 28.39 -0.80 -14.83
N ALA A 73 28.94 -1.16 -13.66
CA ALA A 73 28.34 -0.90 -12.35
C ALA A 73 28.00 0.59 -12.09
N SER A 74 28.70 1.52 -12.76
CA SER A 74 28.37 2.94 -12.79
C SER A 74 28.64 3.50 -14.18
N ALA A 75 27.58 3.80 -14.93
CA ALA A 75 27.66 4.30 -16.31
C ALA A 75 27.10 5.73 -16.39
N PRO A 76 27.83 6.69 -17.00
CA PRO A 76 27.28 8.00 -17.37
C PRO A 76 26.07 7.88 -18.30
N LEU A 77 25.27 8.95 -18.41
CA LEU A 77 24.03 8.95 -19.18
C LEU A 77 24.21 8.48 -20.63
N GLN A 78 25.23 8.98 -21.34
CA GLN A 78 25.48 8.59 -22.73
C GLN A 78 25.79 7.09 -22.85
N GLN A 79 26.58 6.53 -21.94
CA GLN A 79 26.88 5.10 -21.93
C GLN A 79 25.65 4.27 -21.60
N ALA A 80 24.83 4.70 -20.64
CA ALA A 80 23.56 4.04 -20.32
C ALA A 80 22.61 4.01 -21.53
N ILE A 81 22.57 5.10 -22.31
CA ILE A 81 21.79 5.16 -23.57
C ILE A 81 22.38 4.19 -24.60
N SER A 82 23.70 4.13 -24.78
CA SER A 82 24.33 3.16 -25.67
C SER A 82 24.02 1.72 -25.28
N CYS A 83 24.06 1.38 -23.99
CA CYS A 83 23.68 0.06 -23.48
C CYS A 83 22.19 -0.25 -23.77
N HIS A 84 21.29 0.71 -23.58
CA HIS A 84 19.87 0.57 -23.93
C HIS A 84 19.69 0.25 -25.42
N LEU A 85 20.28 1.06 -26.30
CA LEU A 85 20.16 0.88 -27.75
C LEU A 85 20.79 -0.44 -28.22
N TYR A 86 21.90 -0.86 -27.62
CA TYR A 86 22.52 -2.15 -27.89
C TYR A 86 21.63 -3.31 -27.44
N THR A 87 20.99 -3.18 -26.28
CA THR A 87 20.06 -4.18 -25.73
C THR A 87 18.85 -4.37 -26.64
N LEU A 88 18.25 -3.29 -27.14
CA LEU A 88 17.13 -3.38 -28.08
C LEU A 88 17.51 -4.09 -29.37
N LYS A 89 18.78 -4.07 -29.79
CA LYS A 89 19.26 -4.70 -31.04
C LYS A 89 19.66 -6.17 -30.89
N GLN A 90 19.60 -6.74 -29.68
CA GLN A 90 19.93 -8.14 -29.47
C GLN A 90 18.94 -9.07 -30.16
N ASP A 91 19.43 -10.13 -30.78
CA ASP A 91 18.60 -11.11 -31.50
C ASP A 91 17.51 -11.69 -30.60
N ALA A 92 17.84 -12.05 -29.35
CA ALA A 92 16.88 -12.57 -28.38
C ALA A 92 15.76 -11.57 -28.06
N PHE A 93 16.09 -10.27 -27.97
CA PHE A 93 15.09 -9.22 -27.77
C PHE A 93 14.21 -9.07 -29.02
N GLN A 94 14.81 -9.07 -30.21
CA GLN A 94 14.10 -8.94 -31.47
C GLN A 94 13.14 -10.10 -31.74
N ILE A 95 13.51 -11.34 -31.36
CA ILE A 95 12.62 -12.51 -31.48
C ILE A 95 11.35 -12.33 -30.65
N LEU A 96 11.49 -11.97 -29.36
CA LEU A 96 10.34 -11.72 -28.48
C LEU A 96 9.52 -10.51 -28.93
N LEU A 97 10.17 -9.51 -29.50
CA LEU A 97 9.49 -8.34 -30.05
C LEU A 97 8.60 -8.69 -31.26
N GLN A 98 9.09 -9.53 -32.17
CA GLN A 98 8.27 -10.01 -33.30
C GLN A 98 7.09 -10.86 -32.81
N GLU A 99 7.29 -11.63 -31.75
CA GLU A 99 6.17 -12.35 -31.13
C GLU A 99 5.13 -11.39 -30.55
N LEU A 100 5.57 -10.34 -29.84
CA LEU A 100 4.67 -9.31 -29.30
C LEU A 100 3.83 -8.67 -30.42
N TYR A 101 4.46 -8.37 -31.56
CA TYR A 101 3.75 -7.87 -32.75
C TYR A 101 2.77 -8.88 -33.32
N GLY A 102 3.12 -10.17 -33.37
CA GLY A 102 2.20 -11.23 -33.77
C GLY A 102 0.95 -11.31 -32.88
N GLN A 103 1.11 -11.27 -31.57
CA GLN A 103 -0.01 -11.25 -30.62
C GLN A 103 -0.86 -9.98 -30.76
N GLN A 104 -0.22 -8.83 -30.92
CA GLN A 104 -0.90 -7.54 -31.16
C GLN A 104 -1.67 -7.54 -32.48
N SER A 105 -1.13 -8.16 -33.53
CA SER A 105 -1.79 -8.31 -34.82
C SER A 105 -3.06 -9.16 -34.69
N ALA A 106 -3.02 -10.28 -33.96
CA ALA A 106 -4.19 -11.11 -33.72
C ALA A 106 -5.33 -10.34 -33.02
N LEU A 107 -4.99 -9.55 -32.00
CA LEU A 107 -5.94 -8.65 -31.33
C LEU A 107 -6.49 -7.59 -32.30
N THR A 108 -5.62 -6.98 -33.09
CA THR A 108 -6.03 -5.94 -34.04
C THR A 108 -6.93 -6.49 -35.14
N THR A 109 -6.71 -7.71 -35.62
CA THR A 109 -7.65 -8.38 -36.55
C THR A 109 -9.02 -8.56 -35.91
N TYR A 110 -9.06 -8.86 -34.61
CA TYR A 110 -10.31 -9.08 -33.88
C TYR A 110 -11.13 -7.80 -33.67
N VAL A 111 -10.47 -6.67 -33.39
CA VAL A 111 -11.13 -5.37 -33.10
C VAL A 111 -10.99 -4.35 -34.23
N GLY A 112 -10.45 -4.77 -35.38
CA GLY A 112 -9.88 -3.88 -36.39
C GLY A 112 -10.86 -2.94 -37.07
N ALA A 113 -12.11 -3.35 -37.24
CA ALA A 113 -13.14 -2.49 -37.83
C ALA A 113 -13.46 -1.28 -36.94
N ASP A 114 -13.65 -1.53 -35.63
CA ASP A 114 -13.88 -0.49 -34.63
C ASP A 114 -12.63 0.39 -34.49
N TYR A 115 -11.45 -0.24 -34.43
CA TYR A 115 -10.18 0.47 -34.34
C TYR A 115 -9.97 1.44 -35.51
N GLN A 116 -10.11 0.96 -36.75
CA GLN A 116 -9.93 1.81 -37.93
C GLN A 116 -10.97 2.93 -38.03
N LYS A 117 -12.22 2.65 -37.63
CA LYS A 117 -13.28 3.67 -37.59
C LYS A 117 -12.93 4.80 -36.64
N TYR A 118 -12.59 4.47 -35.39
CA TYR A 118 -12.42 5.49 -34.35
C TYR A 118 -11.06 6.18 -34.39
N MET A 119 -10.02 5.52 -34.89
CA MET A 119 -8.66 6.08 -34.93
C MET A 119 -8.45 7.11 -36.05
N ASN A 120 -9.25 7.03 -37.12
CA ASN A 120 -9.16 7.96 -38.26
C ASN A 120 -10.05 9.21 -38.10
N ASP A 121 -10.99 9.17 -37.17
CA ASP A 121 -11.93 10.25 -36.90
C ASP A 121 -11.38 11.18 -35.81
N SER A 122 -11.15 12.45 -36.19
CA SER A 122 -10.62 13.49 -35.30
C SER A 122 -11.68 14.10 -34.39
N ASP A 123 -12.97 13.90 -34.70
CA ASP A 123 -14.08 14.47 -33.95
C ASP A 123 -14.55 13.52 -32.84
N MET A 124 -13.93 12.34 -32.72
CA MET A 124 -14.25 11.41 -31.65
C MET A 124 -13.76 11.95 -30.29
N PRO A 125 -14.58 11.79 -29.23
CA PRO A 125 -14.19 12.09 -27.86
C PRO A 125 -12.89 11.39 -27.41
N ALA A 126 -12.12 12.08 -26.56
CA ALA A 126 -10.80 11.64 -26.09
C ALA A 126 -10.86 10.29 -25.33
N ASP A 127 -11.97 9.97 -24.68
CA ASP A 127 -12.18 8.69 -23.99
C ASP A 127 -12.30 7.49 -24.95
N ILE A 128 -12.86 7.70 -26.14
CA ILE A 128 -12.94 6.65 -27.17
C ILE A 128 -11.55 6.41 -27.75
N HIS A 129 -10.79 7.45 -28.03
CA HIS A 129 -9.39 7.34 -28.45
C HIS A 129 -8.54 6.63 -27.39
N LEU A 130 -8.69 6.99 -26.11
CA LEU A 130 -7.98 6.32 -25.02
C LEU A 130 -8.33 4.83 -24.97
N LYS A 131 -9.63 4.49 -25.07
CA LYS A 131 -10.09 3.09 -25.10
C LYS A 131 -9.42 2.31 -26.24
N MET A 132 -9.31 2.90 -27.43
CA MET A 132 -8.66 2.23 -28.58
C MET A 132 -7.16 2.05 -28.38
N ILE A 133 -6.43 3.04 -27.83
CA ILE A 133 -5.00 2.93 -27.55
C ILE A 133 -4.72 1.91 -26.45
N ALA A 134 -5.53 1.90 -25.39
CA ALA A 134 -5.38 0.95 -24.30
C ALA A 134 -5.66 -0.49 -24.76
N LEU A 135 -6.60 -0.65 -25.70
CA LEU A 135 -6.94 -1.93 -26.32
C LEU A 135 -5.85 -2.41 -27.30
N VAL A 136 -5.43 -1.54 -28.20
CA VAL A 136 -4.43 -1.80 -29.24
C VAL A 136 -3.27 -0.83 -29.05
N PHE A 137 -2.35 -1.21 -28.17
CA PHE A 137 -1.22 -0.36 -27.81
C PHE A 137 -0.16 -0.37 -28.93
N PRO A 138 0.35 0.80 -29.36
CA PRO A 138 1.20 0.89 -30.55
C PRO A 138 2.66 0.55 -30.24
N TRP A 139 2.94 -0.72 -29.92
CA TRP A 139 4.28 -1.19 -29.52
C TRP A 139 5.35 -0.91 -30.58
N GLU A 140 5.05 -1.10 -31.86
CA GLU A 140 5.97 -0.80 -32.99
C GLU A 140 6.50 0.63 -32.91
N PHE A 141 5.57 1.58 -32.80
CA PHE A 141 5.89 3.00 -32.74
C PHE A 141 6.66 3.37 -31.47
N ILE A 142 6.28 2.79 -30.33
CA ILE A 142 6.96 3.03 -29.05
C ILE A 142 8.39 2.49 -29.07
N ILE A 143 8.62 1.31 -29.65
CA ILE A 143 9.95 0.72 -29.74
C ILE A 143 10.84 1.53 -30.70
N ASP A 144 10.31 2.00 -31.83
CA ASP A 144 11.01 2.91 -32.74
C ASP A 144 11.40 4.23 -32.05
N LEU A 145 10.50 4.79 -31.24
CA LEU A 145 10.76 5.98 -30.42
C LEU A 145 11.89 5.72 -29.41
N LEU A 146 11.83 4.61 -28.67
CA LEU A 146 12.83 4.27 -27.66
C LEU A 146 14.20 3.95 -28.29
N ASN A 147 14.22 3.43 -29.52
CA ASN A 147 15.45 3.20 -30.29
C ASN A 147 16.07 4.50 -30.84
N SER A 148 15.38 5.64 -30.76
CA SER A 148 15.92 6.95 -31.12
C SER A 148 16.77 7.54 -30.00
N THR A 149 18.08 7.67 -30.24
CA THR A 149 19.02 8.28 -29.29
C THR A 149 18.55 9.66 -28.82
N LYS A 150 18.04 10.50 -29.74
CA LYS A 150 17.57 11.86 -29.43
C LYS A 150 16.33 11.83 -28.55
N PHE A 151 15.36 10.97 -28.87
CA PHE A 151 14.14 10.83 -28.10
C PHE A 151 14.43 10.29 -26.71
N PHE A 152 15.13 9.16 -26.62
CA PHE A 152 15.42 8.52 -25.33
C PHE A 152 16.29 9.41 -24.42
N THR A 153 17.25 10.15 -24.97
CA THR A 153 17.99 11.17 -24.20
C THR A 153 17.06 12.23 -23.61
N THR A 154 16.09 12.70 -24.39
CA THR A 154 15.12 13.71 -23.95
C THR A 154 14.22 13.13 -22.87
N LEU A 155 13.69 11.91 -23.06
CA LEU A 155 12.88 11.20 -22.08
C LEU A 155 13.60 11.08 -20.75
N ILE A 156 14.82 10.53 -20.75
CA ILE A 156 15.60 10.33 -19.52
C ILE A 156 15.89 11.67 -18.83
N LYS A 157 16.28 12.72 -19.57
CA LYS A 157 16.47 14.05 -18.98
C LYS A 157 15.20 14.63 -18.37
N THR A 158 14.05 14.44 -19.01
CA THR A 158 12.76 14.91 -18.48
C THR A 158 12.40 14.19 -17.19
N VAL A 159 12.49 12.86 -17.15
CA VAL A 159 12.10 12.08 -15.95
C VAL A 159 13.07 12.28 -14.77
N LEU A 160 14.36 12.51 -15.04
CA LEU A 160 15.35 12.81 -14.00
C LEU A 160 15.13 14.17 -13.33
N ASN A 161 14.59 15.14 -14.09
CA ASN A 161 14.26 16.47 -13.60
C ASN A 161 12.77 16.60 -13.24
N TYR A 162 12.05 15.47 -13.16
CA TYR A 162 10.63 15.47 -12.93
C TYR A 162 10.29 16.03 -11.55
N ASN A 163 9.24 16.84 -11.52
CA ASN A 163 8.62 17.33 -10.31
C ASN A 163 7.10 17.18 -10.47
N PRO A 164 6.37 16.59 -9.50
CA PRO A 164 4.93 16.44 -9.60
C PRO A 164 4.18 17.75 -9.90
N LYS A 165 4.65 18.88 -9.37
CA LYS A 165 4.07 20.22 -9.64
C LYS A 165 4.24 20.69 -11.10
N LYS A 166 5.09 20.02 -11.88
CA LYS A 166 5.38 20.31 -13.30
C LYS A 166 5.05 19.11 -14.19
N HIS A 167 4.08 18.29 -13.78
CA HIS A 167 3.69 17.09 -14.53
C HIS A 167 3.28 17.41 -15.97
N SER A 168 2.31 18.31 -16.17
CA SER A 168 1.81 18.67 -17.51
C SER A 168 2.90 19.25 -18.41
N GLN A 169 3.88 19.98 -17.85
CA GLN A 169 5.05 20.45 -18.60
C GLN A 169 5.93 19.29 -19.07
N SER A 170 6.16 18.30 -18.20
CA SER A 170 6.97 17.12 -18.52
C SER A 170 6.31 16.28 -19.61
N VAL A 171 5.00 16.06 -19.50
CA VAL A 171 4.17 15.37 -20.51
C VAL A 171 4.21 16.14 -21.84
N SER A 172 4.00 17.45 -21.82
CA SER A 172 4.05 18.31 -23.02
C SER A 172 5.41 18.28 -23.75
N VAL A 173 6.52 18.19 -23.02
CA VAL A 173 7.85 18.03 -23.65
C VAL A 173 7.92 16.73 -24.44
N ILE A 174 7.46 15.61 -23.87
CA ILE A 174 7.48 14.31 -24.55
C ILE A 174 6.47 14.27 -25.69
N PHE A 175 5.25 14.78 -25.48
CA PHE A 175 4.24 14.97 -26.53
C PHE A 175 4.82 15.66 -27.77
N ASN A 176 5.52 16.78 -27.57
CA ASN A 176 6.11 17.54 -28.67
C ASN A 176 7.25 16.79 -29.38
N GLN A 177 7.97 15.91 -28.68
CA GLN A 177 8.97 15.04 -29.31
C GLN A 177 8.30 13.93 -30.14
N ILE A 178 7.24 13.31 -29.62
CA ILE A 178 6.44 12.31 -30.35
C ILE A 178 5.90 12.92 -31.65
N ARG A 179 5.30 14.12 -31.56
CA ARG A 179 4.80 14.85 -32.73
C ARG A 179 5.89 15.09 -33.79
N LYS A 180 7.08 15.51 -33.37
CA LYS A 180 8.22 15.71 -34.28
C LYS A 180 8.70 14.39 -34.89
N PHE A 181 8.70 13.32 -34.12
CA PHE A 181 9.15 12.01 -34.59
C PHE A 181 8.23 11.46 -35.68
N GLN A 182 6.90 11.54 -35.50
CA GLN A 182 5.92 11.04 -36.49
C GLN A 182 6.03 11.73 -37.87
N THR A 183 6.50 12.97 -37.92
CA THR A 183 6.69 13.69 -39.20
C THR A 183 7.88 13.18 -40.03
N LEU A 184 8.68 12.23 -39.53
CA LEU A 184 9.83 11.70 -40.28
C LEU A 184 9.38 10.73 -41.39
N PRO A 185 9.82 10.93 -42.65
CA PRO A 185 9.40 10.13 -43.81
C PRO A 185 9.69 8.63 -43.72
N SER A 186 10.63 8.22 -42.86
CA SER A 186 11.04 6.82 -42.67
C SER A 186 10.05 5.99 -41.85
N LEU A 187 9.16 6.63 -41.06
CA LEU A 187 8.27 5.94 -40.12
C LEU A 187 6.88 5.65 -40.70
N THR A 188 6.41 6.46 -41.66
CA THR A 188 5.11 6.29 -42.32
C THR A 188 5.02 5.05 -43.22
N LYS A 189 6.14 4.36 -43.48
CA LYS A 189 6.18 3.11 -44.24
C LYS A 189 6.28 1.84 -43.38
N ASN A 190 6.68 1.95 -42.10
CA ASN A 190 7.05 0.79 -41.27
C ASN A 190 6.12 0.51 -40.08
N ASN A 191 5.26 1.46 -39.69
CA ASN A 191 4.32 1.26 -38.59
C ASN A 191 2.97 0.78 -39.14
N LEU A 192 2.62 -0.48 -38.88
CA LEU A 192 1.38 -1.11 -39.39
C LEU A 192 0.16 -0.70 -38.58
N PHE A 193 0.35 -0.47 -37.27
CA PHE A 193 -0.77 -0.33 -36.33
C PHE A 193 -0.94 1.07 -35.72
N PHE A 194 -0.07 2.03 -36.04
CA PHE A 194 -0.23 3.41 -35.57
C PHE A 194 -0.72 4.33 -36.69
N THR A 195 -2.05 4.37 -36.87
CA THR A 195 -2.74 5.25 -37.84
C THR A 195 -3.23 6.57 -37.22
N ALA A 196 -2.88 6.80 -35.95
CA ALA A 196 -3.41 7.86 -35.11
C ALA A 196 -3.11 9.29 -35.59
N LYS A 197 -4.14 10.16 -35.54
CA LYS A 197 -3.98 11.63 -35.60
C LYS A 197 -3.39 12.18 -34.29
N ALA A 198 -2.87 13.42 -34.34
CA ALA A 198 -2.16 14.11 -33.26
C ALA A 198 -2.78 14.14 -31.84
N PRO A 199 -4.12 14.09 -31.64
CA PRO A 199 -4.71 14.11 -30.30
C PRO A 199 -4.20 13.00 -29.38
N MET A 200 -3.75 11.87 -29.92
CA MET A 200 -3.44 10.67 -29.13
C MET A 200 -2.03 10.61 -28.54
N TYR A 201 -1.17 11.60 -28.83
CA TYR A 201 0.16 11.62 -28.24
C TYR A 201 0.13 11.91 -26.75
N PHE A 202 -0.95 12.48 -26.20
CA PHE A 202 -1.04 12.74 -24.77
C PHE A 202 -0.95 11.41 -24.00
N ALA A 203 -1.76 10.41 -24.34
CA ALA A 203 -1.78 9.12 -23.66
C ALA A 203 -0.44 8.38 -23.74
N LEU A 204 0.23 8.43 -24.91
CA LEU A 204 1.56 7.85 -25.07
C LEU A 204 2.63 8.62 -24.27
N SER A 205 2.57 9.95 -24.28
CA SER A 205 3.51 10.79 -23.53
C SER A 205 3.32 10.65 -22.02
N GLU A 206 2.08 10.60 -21.54
CA GLU A 206 1.72 10.33 -20.15
C GLU A 206 2.25 8.95 -19.74
N HIS A 207 2.00 7.91 -20.53
CA HIS A 207 2.50 6.57 -20.27
C HIS A 207 4.04 6.55 -20.13
N LEU A 208 4.75 7.13 -21.10
CA LEU A 208 6.22 7.13 -21.12
C LEU A 208 6.84 7.92 -19.95
N VAL A 209 6.23 9.02 -19.53
CA VAL A 209 6.69 9.76 -18.34
C VAL A 209 6.36 8.99 -17.07
N THR A 210 5.11 8.53 -16.94
CA THR A 210 4.59 8.00 -15.68
C THR A 210 5.19 6.65 -15.33
N VAL A 211 5.59 5.82 -16.29
CA VAL A 211 6.34 4.58 -16.02
C VAL A 211 7.60 4.85 -15.17
N PHE A 212 8.27 5.98 -15.35
CA PHE A 212 9.44 6.36 -14.54
C PHE A 212 9.08 7.13 -13.27
N THR A 213 7.97 7.86 -13.26
CA THR A 213 7.63 8.85 -12.21
C THR A 213 6.47 8.43 -11.31
N HIS A 214 5.86 7.27 -11.56
CA HIS A 214 4.67 6.74 -10.86
C HIS A 214 4.80 6.85 -9.34
N ASN A 215 5.90 6.36 -8.77
CA ASN A 215 6.13 6.39 -7.31
C ASN A 215 6.24 7.81 -6.75
N ALA A 216 6.76 8.77 -7.52
CA ALA A 216 6.84 10.16 -7.10
C ALA A 216 5.46 10.84 -7.14
N MET A 217 4.63 10.46 -8.11
CA MET A 217 3.27 10.95 -8.29
C MET A 217 2.30 10.38 -7.24
N MET A 218 2.32 9.07 -7.01
CA MET A 218 1.50 8.41 -5.97
C MET A 218 1.79 8.93 -4.56
N LYS A 219 3.00 9.46 -4.31
CA LYS A 219 3.39 10.02 -3.01
C LYS A 219 2.89 11.45 -2.78
N VAL A 220 2.28 12.09 -3.78
CA VAL A 220 1.70 13.43 -3.60
C VAL A 220 0.44 13.32 -2.75
N ASP A 221 0.41 14.04 -1.64
CA ASP A 221 -0.64 13.99 -0.61
C ASP A 221 -0.93 12.57 -0.11
N TRP A 222 0.12 11.75 -0.08
CA TRP A 222 0.04 10.40 0.44
C TRP A 222 -0.15 10.40 1.95
N ASP A 223 -1.31 9.93 2.39
CA ASP A 223 -1.63 9.67 3.78
C ASP A 223 -1.68 8.14 4.01
N PRO A 224 -0.64 7.54 4.61
CA PRO A 224 -0.63 6.10 4.88
C PRO A 224 -1.81 5.68 5.76
N LEU A 225 -2.13 6.47 6.79
CA LEU A 225 -3.15 6.13 7.78
C LEU A 225 -4.54 6.13 7.15
N ARG A 226 -4.85 7.15 6.34
CA ARG A 226 -6.12 7.19 5.60
C ARG A 226 -6.24 6.02 4.64
N ASN A 227 -5.18 5.72 3.87
CA ASN A 227 -5.18 4.57 2.96
C ASN A 227 -5.46 3.25 3.70
N PHE A 228 -4.79 3.04 4.84
CA PHE A 228 -5.00 1.87 5.69
C PHE A 228 -6.42 1.82 6.27
N SER A 229 -6.89 2.92 6.85
CA SER A 229 -8.23 2.99 7.45
C SER A 229 -9.32 2.71 6.42
N THR A 230 -9.23 3.29 5.22
CA THR A 230 -10.18 2.99 4.13
C THR A 230 -10.09 1.52 3.69
N ALA A 231 -8.88 0.94 3.59
CA ALA A 231 -8.73 -0.47 3.24
C ALA A 231 -9.35 -1.42 4.28
N GLU A 232 -9.21 -1.12 5.57
CA GLU A 232 -9.86 -1.86 6.65
C GLU A 232 -11.38 -1.70 6.63
N LYS A 233 -11.90 -0.49 6.38
CA LYS A 233 -13.34 -0.26 6.17
C LYS A 233 -13.87 -1.08 4.99
N CYS A 234 -13.17 -1.08 3.86
CA CYS A 234 -13.50 -1.93 2.71
C CYS A 234 -13.55 -3.42 3.10
N ALA A 235 -12.59 -3.89 3.91
CA ALA A 235 -12.54 -5.27 4.37
C ALA A 235 -13.69 -5.63 5.32
N LEU A 236 -14.09 -4.71 6.21
CA LEU A 236 -15.26 -4.84 7.07
C LEU A 236 -16.57 -4.86 6.27
N ILE A 237 -16.71 -3.95 5.29
CA ILE A 237 -17.85 -3.95 4.36
C ILE A 237 -17.92 -5.30 3.65
N ALA A 238 -16.79 -5.82 3.15
CA ALA A 238 -16.77 -7.08 2.40
C ALA A 238 -17.27 -8.31 3.19
N GLN A 239 -17.30 -8.29 4.53
CA GLN A 239 -17.82 -9.39 5.34
C GLN A 239 -19.34 -9.55 5.26
N HIS A 240 -20.06 -8.42 5.12
CA HIS A 240 -21.53 -8.35 5.06
C HIS A 240 -21.99 -7.34 4.00
N GLY A 241 -21.30 -7.35 2.86
CA GLY A 241 -21.31 -6.24 1.90
C GLY A 241 -22.65 -6.05 1.23
N MET A 242 -23.42 -7.12 0.99
CA MET A 242 -24.74 -7.02 0.39
C MET A 242 -25.70 -6.21 1.28
N THR A 243 -25.66 -6.46 2.59
CA THR A 243 -26.50 -5.75 3.57
C THR A 243 -25.97 -4.35 3.85
N ILE A 244 -24.65 -4.20 4.00
CA ILE A 244 -24.05 -2.88 4.30
C ILE A 244 -24.19 -1.92 3.11
N CYS A 245 -24.10 -2.39 1.87
CA CYS A 245 -24.31 -1.58 0.67
C CYS A 245 -25.79 -1.51 0.25
N GLU A 246 -26.70 -2.13 1.00
CA GLU A 246 -28.15 -2.11 0.74
C GLU A 246 -28.51 -2.56 -0.69
N LEU A 247 -27.85 -3.61 -1.19
CA LEU A 247 -28.03 -4.05 -2.57
C LEU A 247 -29.48 -4.46 -2.83
N ASN A 248 -30.03 -3.98 -3.95
CA ASN A 248 -31.36 -4.34 -4.40
C ASN A 248 -31.47 -5.86 -4.64
N GLN A 249 -32.29 -6.53 -3.80
CA GLN A 249 -32.42 -7.98 -3.80
C GLN A 249 -33.07 -8.55 -5.08
N GLU A 250 -33.89 -7.77 -5.78
CA GLU A 250 -34.45 -8.17 -7.08
C GLU A 250 -33.33 -8.29 -8.12
N ILE A 251 -32.44 -7.28 -8.17
CA ILE A 251 -31.29 -7.27 -9.08
C ILE A 251 -30.30 -8.38 -8.71
N VAL A 252 -30.05 -8.62 -7.41
CA VAL A 252 -29.26 -9.76 -6.95
C VAL A 252 -29.83 -11.08 -7.47
N GLY A 253 -31.16 -11.25 -7.41
CA GLY A 253 -31.84 -12.43 -7.94
C GLY A 253 -31.65 -12.60 -9.45
N ILE A 254 -31.70 -11.50 -10.20
CA ILE A 254 -31.45 -11.48 -11.65
C ILE A 254 -30.02 -11.92 -11.98
N ILE A 255 -29.03 -11.36 -11.30
CA ILE A 255 -27.60 -11.67 -11.48
C ILE A 255 -27.35 -13.17 -11.23
N LYS A 256 -27.85 -13.71 -10.12
CA LYS A 256 -27.70 -15.13 -9.76
C LYS A 256 -28.35 -16.04 -10.79
N LYS A 257 -29.59 -15.72 -11.20
CA LYS A 257 -30.30 -16.49 -12.23
C LYS A 257 -29.53 -16.49 -13.56
N ALA A 258 -29.02 -15.35 -14.00
CA ALA A 258 -28.26 -15.25 -15.24
C ALA A 258 -26.97 -16.08 -15.20
N ALA A 259 -26.29 -16.15 -14.05
CA ALA A 259 -25.13 -17.00 -13.86
C ALA A 259 -25.49 -18.49 -13.87
N ASP A 260 -26.60 -18.88 -13.23
CA ASP A 260 -27.10 -20.26 -13.24
C ASP A 260 -27.51 -20.71 -14.64
N ASP A 261 -28.18 -19.84 -15.41
CA ASP A 261 -28.55 -20.10 -16.81
C ASP A 261 -27.30 -20.39 -17.66
N LYS A 262 -26.22 -19.62 -17.48
CA LYS A 262 -24.92 -19.88 -18.14
C LYS A 262 -24.26 -21.18 -17.68
N LYS A 263 -24.39 -21.52 -16.40
CA LYS A 263 -23.81 -22.75 -15.84
C LYS A 263 -24.48 -23.99 -16.43
N ASN A 264 -25.77 -23.91 -16.72
CA ASN A 264 -26.61 -25.00 -17.25
C ASN A 264 -26.65 -25.07 -18.79
N ASP A 265 -25.92 -24.20 -19.51
CA ASP A 265 -25.89 -24.22 -20.97
C ASP A 265 -25.29 -25.55 -21.50
N PRO A 266 -26.06 -26.36 -22.25
CA PRO A 266 -25.60 -27.65 -22.77
C PRO A 266 -24.52 -27.55 -23.87
N ASN A 267 -24.33 -26.37 -24.48
CA ASN A 267 -23.30 -26.14 -25.50
C ASN A 267 -21.96 -25.68 -24.90
N ARG A 268 -21.83 -25.72 -23.57
CA ARG A 268 -20.65 -25.21 -22.87
C ARG A 268 -19.43 -26.10 -23.09
N GLN A 269 -18.37 -25.51 -23.65
CA GLN A 269 -17.03 -26.09 -23.62
C GLN A 269 -16.44 -25.96 -22.21
N SER A 270 -15.67 -26.96 -21.76
CA SER A 270 -15.04 -26.94 -20.44
C SER A 270 -14.04 -25.76 -20.36
N ALA A 271 -14.02 -25.03 -19.24
CA ALA A 271 -13.12 -23.89 -19.07
C ALA A 271 -11.64 -24.31 -19.16
N SER A 272 -11.30 -25.55 -18.79
CA SER A 272 -9.93 -26.09 -18.88
C SER A 272 -9.47 -26.30 -20.32
N ASP A 273 -10.37 -26.63 -21.25
CA ASP A 273 -9.98 -26.84 -22.65
C ASP A 273 -9.85 -25.51 -23.42
N ILE A 274 -10.58 -24.48 -22.98
CA ILE A 274 -10.63 -23.16 -23.65
C ILE A 274 -9.30 -22.40 -23.51
N PHE A 275 -8.45 -22.69 -22.53
CA PHE A 275 -7.28 -21.85 -22.21
C PHE A 275 -5.92 -22.53 -22.38
N ASN A 276 -5.86 -23.70 -23.03
CA ASN A 276 -4.60 -24.41 -23.28
C ASN A 276 -3.61 -23.65 -24.20
N TYR A 277 -4.07 -22.61 -24.90
CA TYR A 277 -3.23 -21.75 -25.75
C TYR A 277 -2.62 -20.54 -25.01
N LEU A 278 -2.90 -20.35 -23.71
CA LEU A 278 -2.36 -19.23 -22.96
C LEU A 278 -0.84 -19.38 -22.77
N ARG A 279 -0.10 -18.31 -23.06
CA ARG A 279 1.37 -18.30 -22.98
C ARG A 279 1.86 -18.41 -21.51
N PRO A 280 2.67 -19.40 -21.11
CA PRO A 280 3.15 -19.45 -19.73
C PRO A 280 4.05 -18.23 -19.40
N ILE A 281 4.14 -17.87 -18.11
CA ILE A 281 5.09 -16.83 -17.63
C ILE A 281 6.01 -17.40 -16.55
N GLU A 282 7.26 -16.93 -16.54
CA GLU A 282 8.23 -17.24 -15.48
C GLU A 282 8.10 -16.24 -14.33
N SER A 283 7.53 -16.69 -13.20
CA SER A 283 7.37 -15.85 -12.01
C SER A 283 8.74 -15.45 -11.42
N ILE A 284 9.01 -14.15 -11.32
CA ILE A 284 10.20 -13.64 -10.63
C ILE A 284 9.97 -13.48 -9.12
N GLN A 285 8.72 -13.55 -8.67
CA GLN A 285 8.37 -13.55 -7.26
C GLN A 285 8.38 -14.98 -6.67
N PRO A 286 8.81 -15.16 -5.41
CA PRO A 286 8.70 -16.44 -4.74
C PRO A 286 7.21 -16.82 -4.58
N LYS A 287 6.87 -18.10 -4.80
CA LYS A 287 5.50 -18.67 -4.74
C LYS A 287 4.75 -18.43 -3.40
N ASN A 288 5.42 -17.89 -2.37
CA ASN A 288 4.90 -17.67 -1.04
C ASN A 288 4.30 -16.26 -0.83
N SER A 289 4.24 -15.39 -1.85
CA SER A 289 3.47 -14.13 -1.76
C SER A 289 1.97 -14.41 -1.94
N SER A 290 1.39 -15.22 -1.05
CA SER A 290 -0.01 -15.62 -1.06
C SER A 290 -0.91 -14.53 -0.50
N GLU A 291 -0.90 -13.33 -1.11
CA GLU A 291 -1.88 -12.27 -0.79
C GLU A 291 -3.06 -12.25 -1.77
N SER A 292 -3.08 -13.10 -2.82
CA SER A 292 -4.03 -12.89 -3.94
C SER A 292 -5.17 -13.90 -4.12
N SER A 293 -5.15 -15.10 -3.51
CA SER A 293 -6.21 -16.11 -3.78
C SER A 293 -7.18 -16.35 -2.62
N ALA A 294 -6.73 -16.36 -1.37
CA ALA A 294 -7.57 -16.71 -0.21
C ALA A 294 -8.66 -15.67 0.11
N ASP A 295 -8.49 -14.41 -0.28
CA ASP A 295 -9.45 -13.33 -0.02
C ASP A 295 -10.64 -13.28 -1.00
N ILE A 296 -10.54 -13.94 -2.17
CA ILE A 296 -11.66 -14.00 -3.14
C ILE A 296 -12.67 -15.07 -2.73
N GLU A 297 -12.24 -16.09 -2.00
CA GLU A 297 -13.04 -17.28 -1.63
C GLU A 297 -14.22 -16.98 -0.68
N LYS A 298 -14.39 -15.73 -0.22
CA LYS A 298 -15.47 -15.30 0.69
C LYS A 298 -16.34 -14.16 0.13
N CYS A 299 -16.46 -14.00 -1.18
CA CYS A 299 -17.36 -13.02 -1.79
C CYS A 299 -18.83 -13.46 -1.65
N GLU A 300 -19.71 -12.60 -1.09
CA GLU A 300 -21.15 -12.90 -0.96
C GLU A 300 -21.90 -12.98 -2.30
N LEU A 301 -21.37 -12.33 -3.34
CA LEU A 301 -21.92 -12.32 -4.70
C LEU A 301 -20.83 -12.70 -5.73
N PRO A 302 -20.44 -13.99 -5.80
CA PRO A 302 -19.33 -14.45 -6.62
C PRO A 302 -19.53 -14.22 -8.13
N GLU A 303 -20.76 -14.01 -8.59
CA GLU A 303 -21.10 -13.69 -9.97
C GLU A 303 -20.44 -12.37 -10.43
N LEU A 304 -20.17 -11.44 -9.52
CA LEU A 304 -19.50 -10.17 -9.81
C LEU A 304 -17.97 -10.22 -9.64
N THR A 305 -17.39 -11.41 -9.42
CA THR A 305 -15.94 -11.57 -9.20
C THR A 305 -15.10 -10.99 -10.35
N HIS A 306 -15.57 -11.12 -11.59
CA HIS A 306 -14.88 -10.57 -12.75
C HIS A 306 -14.71 -9.04 -12.70
N ILE A 307 -15.72 -8.31 -12.19
CA ILE A 307 -15.69 -6.86 -11.97
C ILE A 307 -14.73 -6.51 -10.83
N ILE A 308 -14.81 -7.24 -9.72
CA ILE A 308 -13.91 -7.06 -8.56
C ILE A 308 -12.45 -7.23 -9.00
N LEU A 309 -12.17 -8.25 -9.80
CA LEU A 309 -10.84 -8.49 -10.35
C LEU A 309 -10.40 -7.39 -11.32
N GLU A 310 -11.31 -6.79 -12.11
CA GLU A 310 -10.98 -5.67 -12.99
C GLU A 310 -10.58 -4.43 -12.18
N ILE A 311 -11.31 -4.14 -11.09
CA ILE A 311 -10.97 -3.07 -10.13
C ILE A 311 -9.58 -3.33 -9.51
N ARG A 312 -9.26 -4.59 -9.18
CA ARG A 312 -7.94 -4.97 -8.65
C ARG A 312 -6.78 -4.75 -9.61
N LYS A 313 -7.02 -4.54 -10.92
CA LYS A 313 -5.96 -4.17 -11.86
C LYS A 313 -5.50 -2.71 -11.71
N ILE A 314 -6.35 -1.83 -11.17
CA ILE A 314 -6.11 -0.38 -11.11
C ILE A 314 -4.74 -0.05 -10.49
N PRO A 315 -4.34 -0.57 -9.31
CA PRO A 315 -3.05 -0.24 -8.70
C PRO A 315 -1.83 -0.68 -9.52
N TYR A 316 -2.01 -1.59 -10.48
CA TYR A 316 -0.94 -2.12 -11.33
C TYR A 316 -0.84 -1.40 -12.68
N GLN A 317 -1.73 -0.45 -12.95
CA GLN A 317 -1.68 0.34 -14.17
C GLN A 317 -0.59 1.43 -14.09
N PRO A 318 0.14 1.67 -15.19
CA PRO A 318 1.32 2.51 -15.17
C PRO A 318 1.03 4.01 -15.19
N SER A 319 -0.20 4.44 -15.47
CA SER A 319 -0.56 5.85 -15.66
C SER A 319 -2.02 6.13 -15.26
N PRO A 320 -2.40 7.39 -14.95
CA PRO A 320 -3.78 7.72 -14.55
C PRO A 320 -4.78 7.40 -15.66
N SER A 321 -4.43 7.64 -16.93
CA SER A 321 -5.28 7.26 -18.06
C SER A 321 -5.48 5.73 -18.14
N ALA A 322 -4.45 4.94 -17.87
CA ALA A 322 -4.57 3.47 -17.85
C ALA A 322 -5.41 2.97 -16.66
N MET A 323 -5.30 3.62 -15.49
CA MET A 323 -6.16 3.34 -14.33
C MET A 323 -7.64 3.59 -14.65
N LEU A 324 -7.95 4.72 -15.30
CA LEU A 324 -9.30 5.02 -15.74
C LEU A 324 -9.85 4.04 -16.76
N PHE A 325 -8.99 3.51 -17.64
CA PHE A 325 -9.41 2.49 -18.58
C PHE A 325 -9.88 1.21 -17.85
N SER A 326 -9.13 0.75 -16.84
CA SER A 326 -9.55 -0.38 -16.00
C SER A 326 -10.86 -0.08 -15.25
N LEU A 327 -11.00 1.12 -14.67
CA LEU A 327 -12.24 1.56 -14.02
C LEU A 327 -13.43 1.53 -15.00
N THR A 328 -13.22 2.01 -16.23
CA THR A 328 -14.25 2.02 -17.28
C THR A 328 -14.69 0.62 -17.65
N ASN A 329 -13.76 -0.34 -17.78
CA ASN A 329 -14.10 -1.73 -18.06
C ASN A 329 -14.92 -2.34 -16.92
N ALA A 330 -14.52 -2.08 -15.66
CA ALA A 330 -15.24 -2.56 -14.50
C ALA A 330 -16.69 -2.04 -14.47
N LEU A 331 -16.89 -0.74 -14.72
CA LEU A 331 -18.23 -0.14 -14.76
C LEU A 331 -19.06 -0.59 -15.97
N GLN A 332 -18.43 -0.86 -17.12
CA GLN A 332 -19.12 -1.41 -18.29
C GLN A 332 -19.63 -2.83 -18.01
N TRP A 333 -18.78 -3.69 -17.44
CA TRP A 333 -19.18 -5.05 -17.06
C TRP A 333 -20.20 -5.05 -15.93
N LEU A 334 -20.06 -4.14 -14.96
CA LEU A 334 -21.07 -3.99 -13.92
C LEU A 334 -22.42 -3.65 -14.53
N ASN A 335 -22.52 -2.59 -15.32
CA ASN A 335 -23.80 -2.22 -15.96
C ASN A 335 -24.36 -3.38 -16.80
N ALA A 336 -23.53 -4.07 -17.58
CA ALA A 336 -23.97 -5.23 -18.36
C ALA A 336 -24.50 -6.38 -17.49
N ALA A 337 -23.90 -6.61 -16.32
CA ALA A 337 -24.35 -7.60 -15.34
C ALA A 337 -25.66 -7.20 -14.67
N LEU A 338 -25.88 -5.91 -14.39
CA LEU A 338 -27.12 -5.42 -13.78
C LEU A 338 -28.30 -5.42 -14.77
N THR A 339 -28.03 -5.28 -16.07
CA THR A 339 -29.05 -5.20 -17.12
C THR A 339 -29.24 -6.51 -17.90
N THR A 340 -28.85 -7.67 -17.35
CA THR A 340 -28.91 -8.95 -18.09
C THR A 340 -30.31 -9.37 -18.51
N ASP A 341 -31.34 -8.90 -17.82
CA ASP A 341 -32.74 -9.16 -18.16
C ASP A 341 -33.34 -8.12 -19.13
N GLY A 342 -32.51 -7.18 -19.62
CA GLY A 342 -32.90 -6.12 -20.55
C GLY A 342 -33.53 -4.90 -19.89
N ARG A 343 -33.67 -4.86 -18.55
CA ARG A 343 -34.15 -3.67 -17.85
C ARG A 343 -33.07 -2.60 -17.79
N MET A 344 -33.50 -1.33 -17.83
CA MET A 344 -32.62 -0.21 -17.49
C MET A 344 -32.45 -0.13 -15.97
N VAL A 345 -31.22 0.07 -15.54
CA VAL A 345 -30.84 0.22 -14.13
C VAL A 345 -30.44 1.68 -13.90
N GLY A 346 -30.92 2.26 -12.80
CA GLY A 346 -30.65 3.65 -12.46
C GLY A 346 -29.23 3.85 -11.91
N ALA A 347 -28.84 5.12 -11.77
CA ALA A 347 -27.54 5.48 -11.22
C ALA A 347 -27.38 5.06 -9.75
N ASP A 348 -28.46 5.10 -8.97
CA ASP A 348 -28.46 4.75 -7.55
C ASP A 348 -28.17 3.25 -7.34
N GLU A 349 -28.80 2.39 -8.14
CA GLU A 349 -28.52 0.95 -8.09
C GLU A 349 -27.10 0.67 -8.56
N THR A 350 -26.67 1.22 -9.70
CA THR A 350 -25.28 1.04 -10.18
C THR A 350 -24.26 1.49 -9.13
N PHE A 351 -24.52 2.59 -8.42
CA PHE A 351 -23.68 3.09 -7.35
C PHE A 351 -23.56 2.10 -6.19
N GLN A 352 -24.67 1.55 -5.69
CA GLN A 352 -24.68 0.57 -4.59
C GLN A 352 -23.83 -0.66 -4.93
N PHE A 353 -24.02 -1.23 -6.12
CA PHE A 353 -23.25 -2.38 -6.57
C PHE A 353 -21.78 -2.03 -6.83
N PHE A 354 -21.49 -0.83 -7.32
CA PHE A 354 -20.12 -0.37 -7.53
C PHE A 354 -19.37 -0.20 -6.21
N ALA A 355 -19.98 0.45 -5.21
CA ALA A 355 -19.41 0.59 -3.86
C ALA A 355 -19.15 -0.78 -3.21
N TYR A 356 -20.04 -1.75 -3.41
CA TYR A 356 -19.82 -3.13 -3.00
C TYR A 356 -18.60 -3.75 -3.69
N CYS A 357 -18.55 -3.75 -5.03
CA CYS A 357 -17.43 -4.32 -5.77
C CYS A 357 -16.09 -3.65 -5.43
N LEU A 358 -16.09 -2.32 -5.24
CA LEU A 358 -14.92 -1.55 -4.84
C LEU A 358 -14.42 -1.95 -3.44
N SER A 359 -15.33 -2.15 -2.50
CA SER A 359 -15.01 -2.59 -1.13
C SER A 359 -14.44 -4.01 -1.13
N VAL A 360 -15.05 -4.94 -1.86
CA VAL A 360 -14.58 -6.33 -1.98
C VAL A 360 -13.25 -6.43 -2.76
N ALA A 361 -12.98 -5.48 -3.65
CA ALA A 361 -11.69 -5.38 -4.31
C ALA A 361 -10.54 -5.09 -3.33
N LYS A 362 -10.82 -4.47 -2.17
CA LYS A 362 -9.87 -4.19 -1.08
C LYS A 362 -8.59 -3.50 -1.60
N LEU A 363 -8.75 -2.43 -2.37
CA LEU A 363 -7.59 -1.67 -2.87
C LEU A 363 -6.86 -1.01 -1.70
N TRP A 364 -5.61 -1.44 -1.46
CA TRP A 364 -4.79 -1.03 -0.30
C TRP A 364 -4.49 0.49 -0.21
N CYS A 365 -4.72 1.25 -1.29
CA CYS A 365 -4.46 2.68 -1.36
C CYS A 365 -5.51 3.46 -2.16
N LEU A 366 -6.78 3.08 -2.03
CA LEU A 366 -7.89 3.71 -2.76
C LEU A 366 -7.87 5.26 -2.70
N PRO A 367 -7.75 5.92 -1.52
CA PRO A 367 -7.64 7.38 -1.46
C PRO A 367 -6.46 7.96 -2.27
N GLY A 368 -5.29 7.31 -2.17
CA GLY A 368 -4.10 7.69 -2.95
C GLY A 368 -4.29 7.54 -4.45
N ILE A 369 -4.96 6.46 -4.89
CA ILE A 369 -5.30 6.21 -6.30
C ILE A 369 -6.21 7.31 -6.84
N ILE A 370 -7.27 7.67 -6.10
CA ILE A 370 -8.20 8.74 -6.50
C ILE A 370 -7.45 10.06 -6.63
N THR A 371 -6.64 10.41 -5.64
CA THR A 371 -5.83 11.64 -5.65
C THR A 371 -4.84 11.67 -6.82
N PHE A 372 -4.26 10.51 -7.15
CA PHE A 372 -3.35 10.36 -8.29
C PHE A 372 -4.08 10.56 -9.63
N ILE A 373 -5.27 9.98 -9.80
CA ILE A 373 -6.09 10.18 -11.00
C ILE A 373 -6.47 11.66 -11.13
N ASP A 374 -7.09 12.25 -10.10
CA ASP A 374 -7.58 13.63 -10.10
C ASP A 374 -6.49 14.66 -10.45
N LYS A 375 -5.26 14.46 -9.96
CA LYS A 375 -4.20 15.46 -10.11
C LYS A 375 -3.42 15.39 -11.41
N PHE A 376 -3.39 14.21 -12.04
CA PHE A 376 -2.44 13.92 -13.10
C PHE A 376 -3.06 13.48 -14.41
N ILE A 377 -4.37 13.29 -14.45
CA ILE A 377 -5.09 13.06 -15.69
C ILE A 377 -5.01 14.29 -16.61
N ASP A 378 -5.08 14.05 -17.92
CA ASP A 378 -5.17 15.10 -18.93
C ASP A 378 -6.53 15.81 -18.90
N ASP A 379 -6.52 17.14 -18.99
CA ASP A 379 -7.72 17.98 -18.95
C ASP A 379 -8.77 17.58 -20.00
N ALA A 380 -8.35 17.09 -21.17
CA ALA A 380 -9.27 16.68 -22.22
C ALA A 380 -10.15 15.48 -21.81
N LEU A 381 -9.73 14.68 -20.82
CA LEU A 381 -10.52 13.56 -20.32
C LEU A 381 -11.60 14.00 -19.33
N HIS A 382 -11.41 15.12 -18.62
CA HIS A 382 -12.44 15.70 -17.75
C HIS A 382 -13.67 16.20 -18.53
N GLU A 383 -13.54 16.50 -19.81
CA GLU A 383 -14.65 16.90 -20.69
C GLU A 383 -15.46 15.71 -21.22
N THR A 384 -15.14 14.48 -20.80
CA THR A 384 -15.78 13.24 -21.27
C THR A 384 -16.57 12.54 -20.18
N LYS A 385 -17.15 11.38 -20.49
CA LYS A 385 -17.81 10.50 -19.50
C LYS A 385 -16.87 10.01 -18.38
N TYR A 386 -15.55 10.18 -18.53
CA TYR A 386 -14.61 9.81 -17.47
C TYR A 386 -14.73 10.66 -16.23
N GLU A 387 -15.11 11.93 -16.35
CA GLU A 387 -15.38 12.76 -15.17
C GLU A 387 -16.51 12.16 -14.32
N TYR A 388 -17.55 11.64 -14.97
CA TYR A 388 -18.62 10.91 -14.30
C TYR A 388 -18.10 9.67 -13.56
N TYR A 389 -17.17 8.90 -14.15
CA TYR A 389 -16.58 7.73 -13.49
C TYR A 389 -15.65 8.11 -12.32
N ILE A 390 -14.91 9.21 -12.44
CA ILE A 390 -14.10 9.77 -11.35
C ILE A 390 -15.02 10.21 -10.21
N GLU A 391 -16.13 10.89 -10.52
CA GLU A 391 -17.11 11.28 -9.51
C GLU A 391 -17.76 10.06 -8.84
N GLN A 392 -18.11 9.01 -9.59
CA GLN A 392 -18.59 7.77 -8.99
C GLN A 392 -17.56 7.14 -8.04
N LEU A 393 -16.27 7.18 -8.40
CA LEU A 393 -15.19 6.67 -7.55
C LEU A 393 -15.01 7.52 -6.27
N ARG A 394 -15.09 8.85 -6.38
CA ARG A 394 -15.05 9.80 -5.25
C ARG A 394 -16.25 9.62 -4.31
N SER A 395 -17.45 9.62 -4.86
CA SER A 395 -18.69 9.37 -4.13
C SER A 395 -18.67 8.00 -3.43
N SER A 396 -18.09 6.97 -4.06
CA SER A 396 -17.97 5.64 -3.46
C SER A 396 -16.98 5.63 -2.29
N LEU A 397 -15.86 6.34 -2.41
CA LEU A 397 -14.93 6.54 -1.29
C LEU A 397 -15.60 7.28 -0.14
N GLU A 398 -16.34 8.35 -0.43
CA GLU A 398 -17.08 9.11 0.60
C GLU A 398 -18.12 8.24 1.32
N PHE A 399 -18.86 7.41 0.57
CA PHE A 399 -19.77 6.42 1.14
C PHE A 399 -19.05 5.45 2.08
N ILE A 400 -17.90 4.89 1.66
CA ILE A 400 -17.09 3.98 2.48
C ILE A 400 -16.59 4.69 3.75
N ASP A 401 -16.08 5.91 3.61
CA ASP A 401 -15.51 6.68 4.72
C ASP A 401 -16.58 7.05 5.76
N ASN A 402 -17.80 7.35 5.33
CA ASN A 402 -18.91 7.78 6.19
C ASN A 402 -19.78 6.63 6.73
N ARG A 403 -19.58 5.39 6.28
CA ARG A 403 -20.41 4.26 6.71
C ARG A 403 -20.10 3.88 8.16
N LEU A 404 -21.14 3.73 8.98
CA LEU A 404 -21.04 3.11 10.29
C LEU A 404 -20.98 1.59 10.11
N LEU A 405 -19.84 1.00 10.46
CA LEU A 405 -19.59 -0.42 10.26
C LEU A 405 -19.66 -1.18 11.60
N PRO A 406 -20.22 -2.40 11.61
CA PRO A 406 -20.09 -3.27 12.76
C PRO A 406 -18.63 -3.70 12.89
N VAL A 407 -18.01 -3.38 14.01
CA VAL A 407 -16.63 -3.76 14.33
C VAL A 407 -16.69 -4.77 15.47
N GLN A 408 -15.78 -5.72 15.48
CA GLN A 408 -15.60 -6.59 16.63
C GLN A 408 -15.38 -5.71 17.88
N PRO A 409 -16.03 -6.00 19.02
CA PRO A 409 -16.03 -5.15 20.21
C PRO A 409 -14.71 -5.24 21.00
N PHE A 410 -13.60 -5.40 20.29
CA PHE A 410 -12.27 -5.58 20.84
C PHE A 410 -11.45 -4.31 20.66
N LEU A 411 -10.66 -3.98 21.68
CA LEU A 411 -9.53 -3.06 21.55
C LEU A 411 -8.26 -3.86 21.27
N VAL A 412 -7.38 -3.30 20.44
CA VAL A 412 -6.11 -3.92 20.07
C VAL A 412 -4.95 -3.14 20.67
N PHE A 413 -4.16 -3.80 21.51
CA PHE A 413 -3.02 -3.20 22.21
C PHE A 413 -1.75 -4.04 22.10
N PRO A 414 -0.55 -3.44 22.17
CA PRO A 414 0.72 -4.14 21.99
C PRO A 414 1.26 -4.82 23.26
N PHE A 415 0.47 -4.99 24.31
CA PHE A 415 0.88 -5.63 25.56
C PHE A 415 -0.08 -6.77 25.92
N ALA A 416 0.43 -7.78 26.62
CA ALA A 416 -0.28 -9.01 26.97
C ALA A 416 -1.06 -8.90 28.29
N ASP A 417 -0.55 -8.09 29.23
CA ASP A 417 -1.11 -7.91 30.57
C ASP A 417 -1.55 -6.45 30.77
N PRO A 418 -2.81 -6.18 31.16
CA PRO A 418 -3.29 -4.83 31.44
C PRO A 418 -2.51 -4.15 32.58
N PRO A 419 -2.34 -2.82 32.54
CA PRO A 419 -1.79 -2.08 33.67
C PRO A 419 -2.73 -2.17 34.90
N PRO A 420 -2.21 -2.00 36.13
CA PRO A 420 -2.96 -2.28 37.37
C PRO A 420 -4.33 -1.59 37.47
N ASN A 421 -4.44 -0.37 36.96
CA ASN A 421 -5.67 0.45 36.95
C ASN A 421 -6.75 -0.05 35.96
N LEU A 422 -6.37 -0.90 35.01
CA LEU A 422 -7.22 -1.50 33.97
C LEU A 422 -7.43 -3.02 34.14
N ILE A 423 -6.82 -3.64 35.15
CA ILE A 423 -7.10 -5.05 35.50
C ILE A 423 -8.60 -5.22 35.78
N GLY A 424 -9.22 -6.24 35.15
CA GLY A 424 -10.66 -6.51 35.23
C GLY A 424 -11.54 -5.57 34.38
N LYS A 425 -10.98 -4.48 33.83
CA LYS A 425 -11.62 -3.58 32.86
C LYS A 425 -11.30 -3.98 31.42
N LEU A 426 -10.05 -4.35 31.18
CA LEU A 426 -9.56 -4.95 29.94
C LEU A 426 -9.38 -6.45 30.15
N ASN A 427 -10.23 -7.25 29.50
CA ASN A 427 -10.16 -8.70 29.57
C ASN A 427 -9.68 -9.26 28.22
N ARG A 428 -8.53 -9.91 28.22
CA ARG A 428 -7.94 -10.47 27.00
C ARG A 428 -8.82 -11.57 26.40
N VAL A 429 -9.02 -11.55 25.09
CA VAL A 429 -10.00 -12.40 24.36
C VAL A 429 -9.41 -13.74 23.88
N GLY A 430 -8.15 -14.01 24.17
CA GLY A 430 -7.48 -15.27 23.86
C GLY A 430 -5.99 -15.23 24.15
N SER A 431 -5.32 -16.38 24.13
CA SER A 431 -3.86 -16.46 24.34
C SER A 431 -3.05 -16.12 23.09
N GLU A 432 -3.63 -16.25 21.90
CA GLU A 432 -2.89 -16.01 20.64
C GLU A 432 -2.79 -14.52 20.33
N PRO A 433 -1.60 -13.99 20.01
CA PRO A 433 -1.45 -12.63 19.50
C PRO A 433 -1.91 -12.50 18.05
N VAL A 434 -2.18 -11.25 17.65
CA VAL A 434 -2.45 -10.83 16.28
C VAL A 434 -1.22 -10.12 15.72
N GLN A 435 -0.85 -10.44 14.48
CA GLN A 435 0.22 -9.73 13.76
C GLN A 435 -0.35 -8.58 12.94
N MET A 436 0.11 -7.36 13.19
CA MET A 436 -0.30 -6.16 12.49
C MET A 436 0.85 -5.60 11.64
N LYS A 437 0.72 -5.68 10.31
CA LYS A 437 1.71 -5.16 9.35
C LYS A 437 1.62 -3.64 9.20
N GLY A 438 2.76 -2.97 9.06
CA GLY A 438 2.88 -1.53 8.90
C GLY A 438 2.85 -0.72 10.19
N PHE A 439 2.80 -1.39 11.35
CA PHE A 439 2.73 -0.77 12.66
C PHE A 439 4.11 -0.75 13.34
N GLN A 440 4.33 0.26 14.16
CA GLN A 440 5.44 0.37 15.08
C GLN A 440 4.92 0.46 16.51
N ILE A 441 5.63 -0.14 17.45
CA ILE A 441 5.30 -0.08 18.88
C ILE A 441 6.14 1.00 19.56
N TYR A 442 5.48 1.79 20.40
CA TYR A 442 6.12 2.79 21.26
C TYR A 442 5.66 2.58 22.70
N ALA A 443 6.62 2.51 23.62
CA ALA A 443 6.36 2.37 25.04
C ALA A 443 6.52 3.70 25.77
N PHE A 444 5.66 3.94 26.76
CA PHE A 444 5.83 5.06 27.68
C PHE A 444 7.02 4.76 28.60
N PRO A 445 7.83 5.77 28.97
CA PRO A 445 8.82 5.59 30.02
C PRO A 445 8.13 5.19 31.33
N THR A 446 8.64 4.17 32.02
CA THR A 446 8.10 3.63 33.29
C THR A 446 7.95 4.66 34.41
N TRP A 447 8.69 5.76 34.37
CA TRP A 447 8.61 6.86 35.34
C TRP A 447 7.58 7.93 34.97
N SER A 448 6.93 7.80 33.81
CA SER A 448 5.86 8.70 33.38
C SER A 448 4.53 8.27 34.00
N ASP A 449 3.68 9.25 34.32
CA ASP A 449 2.36 8.98 34.90
C ASP A 449 1.53 8.12 33.92
N GLU A 450 1.66 8.38 32.62
CA GLU A 450 0.92 7.70 31.56
C GLU A 450 1.19 6.19 31.49
N HIS A 451 2.41 5.73 31.84
CA HIS A 451 2.73 4.31 31.81
C HIS A 451 1.80 3.49 32.72
N ASP A 452 1.51 4.01 33.92
CA ASP A 452 0.69 3.34 34.92
C ASP A 452 -0.79 3.80 34.86
N SER A 453 -1.05 5.06 34.48
CA SER A 453 -2.39 5.64 34.50
C SER A 453 -3.15 5.50 33.18
N LEU A 454 -2.45 5.32 32.06
CA LEU A 454 -3.03 5.20 30.72
C LEU A 454 -2.77 3.80 30.15
N LEU A 455 -1.58 3.57 29.59
CA LEU A 455 -1.16 2.33 28.95
C LEU A 455 0.37 2.22 29.01
N PRO A 456 0.95 1.01 29.12
CA PRO A 456 2.40 0.83 29.08
C PRO A 456 2.99 1.08 27.68
N SER A 457 2.25 0.73 26.63
CA SER A 457 2.69 0.88 25.25
C SER A 457 1.50 1.02 24.28
N MET A 458 1.78 1.62 23.11
CA MET A 458 0.80 1.92 22.05
C MET A 458 1.39 1.65 20.66
N ILE A 459 0.53 1.64 19.65
CA ILE A 459 0.91 1.40 18.25
C ILE A 459 0.71 2.65 17.39
N ASN A 460 1.61 2.83 16.42
CA ASN A 460 1.57 3.87 15.40
C ASN A 460 1.61 3.21 14.02
N TYR A 461 0.59 3.43 13.19
CA TYR A 461 0.64 2.98 11.80
C TYR A 461 1.54 3.90 10.96
N THR A 462 2.51 3.31 10.26
CA THR A 462 3.48 4.04 9.43
C THR A 462 3.41 3.69 7.94
N GLY A 463 2.68 2.64 7.57
CA GLY A 463 2.69 2.08 6.22
C GLY A 463 4.01 1.44 5.81
N GLY A 464 4.90 1.18 6.77
CA GLY A 464 6.19 0.51 6.56
C GLY A 464 6.06 -1.00 6.40
N VAL A 465 7.21 -1.68 6.41
CA VAL A 465 7.31 -3.16 6.38
C VAL A 465 7.34 -3.79 7.78
N ASP A 466 7.27 -2.95 8.82
CA ASP A 466 7.32 -3.38 10.22
C ASP A 466 6.12 -4.28 10.55
N VAL A 467 6.30 -5.25 11.44
CA VAL A 467 5.22 -6.11 11.93
C VAL A 467 5.18 -6.00 13.45
N SER A 468 4.02 -5.64 13.99
CA SER A 468 3.78 -5.55 15.43
C SER A 468 2.97 -6.74 15.92
N ILE A 469 3.31 -7.23 17.11
CA ILE A 469 2.56 -8.22 17.87
C ILE A 469 1.60 -7.48 18.80
N CYS A 470 0.30 -7.76 18.65
CA CYS A 470 -0.76 -7.12 19.42
C CYS A 470 -1.72 -8.17 20.01
N TYR A 471 -2.54 -7.74 20.96
CA TYR A 471 -3.50 -8.56 21.69
C TYR A 471 -4.88 -7.90 21.70
N GLN A 472 -5.92 -8.74 21.65
CA GLN A 472 -7.31 -8.31 21.63
C GLN A 472 -7.90 -8.30 23.04
N TYR A 473 -8.63 -7.23 23.37
CA TYR A 473 -9.23 -7.00 24.69
C TYR A 473 -10.71 -6.67 24.57
N ASN A 474 -11.53 -7.35 25.37
CA ASN A 474 -12.91 -6.99 25.63
C ASN A 474 -13.00 -5.93 26.72
N LEU A 475 -13.92 -4.98 26.53
CA LEU A 475 -14.30 -3.99 27.52
C LEU A 475 -15.45 -4.51 28.38
N THR A 476 -15.28 -4.51 29.70
CA THR A 476 -16.37 -4.85 30.63
C THR A 476 -17.31 -3.68 30.92
N ASN A 477 -16.91 -2.44 30.62
CA ASN A 477 -17.71 -1.24 30.84
C ASN A 477 -17.44 -0.17 29.77
N ALA A 478 -18.49 0.48 29.25
CA ALA A 478 -18.42 1.52 28.21
C ALA A 478 -17.62 2.76 28.65
N ASN A 479 -17.60 3.08 29.95
CA ASN A 479 -16.87 4.24 30.49
C ASN A 479 -15.34 4.12 30.35
N VAL A 480 -14.81 2.94 29.98
CA VAL A 480 -13.37 2.75 29.77
C VAL A 480 -12.88 3.50 28.52
N LEU A 481 -13.75 3.74 27.53
CA LEU A 481 -13.40 4.57 26.37
C LEU A 481 -13.21 6.04 26.74
N GLU A 482 -13.87 6.53 27.80
CA GLU A 482 -13.66 7.88 28.34
C GLU A 482 -12.27 8.05 28.96
N LEU A 483 -11.54 6.96 29.22
CA LEU A 483 -10.14 6.99 29.69
C LEU A 483 -9.14 7.28 28.57
N PHE A 484 -9.57 7.22 27.30
CA PHE A 484 -8.73 7.48 26.13
C PHE A 484 -9.20 8.72 25.35
N PRO A 485 -9.43 9.88 26.00
CA PRO A 485 -9.79 11.07 25.27
C PRO A 485 -8.59 11.48 24.40
N ASN A 486 -8.86 11.93 23.17
CA ASN A 486 -7.87 12.45 22.21
C ASN A 486 -7.12 11.42 21.34
N PHE A 487 -7.52 10.15 21.32
CA PHE A 487 -7.01 9.21 20.32
C PHE A 487 -7.99 9.00 19.18
N ASP A 488 -7.47 8.96 17.95
CA ASP A 488 -8.24 8.54 16.80
C ASP A 488 -8.44 7.03 16.87
N ALA A 489 -9.69 6.62 17.09
CA ALA A 489 -10.10 5.23 17.12
C ALA A 489 -10.34 4.73 15.70
N ILE A 490 -9.51 3.79 15.24
CA ILE A 490 -9.57 3.28 13.86
C ILE A 490 -10.04 1.83 13.88
N PRO A 491 -11.16 1.53 13.20
CA PRO A 491 -11.69 0.18 13.14
C PRO A 491 -10.90 -0.70 12.16
N THR A 492 -10.72 -1.96 12.53
CA THR A 492 -10.02 -2.99 11.75
C THR A 492 -10.75 -4.33 11.82
N LEU A 493 -10.38 -5.29 10.99
CA LEU A 493 -10.85 -6.67 11.07
C LEU A 493 -10.58 -7.33 12.43
N HIS A 494 -9.57 -6.85 13.15
CA HIS A 494 -9.14 -7.41 14.44
C HIS A 494 -9.74 -6.67 15.65
N GLY A 495 -10.57 -5.64 15.43
CA GLY A 495 -11.08 -4.75 16.47
C GLY A 495 -10.66 -3.32 16.20
N THR A 496 -10.77 -2.45 17.20
CA THR A 496 -10.41 -1.05 17.11
C THR A 496 -9.05 -0.82 17.74
N PHE A 497 -8.15 -0.10 17.08
CA PHE A 497 -6.93 0.38 17.70
C PHE A 497 -6.95 1.90 17.86
N LEU A 498 -6.13 2.39 18.79
CA LEU A 498 -5.95 3.80 19.07
C LEU A 498 -4.67 4.28 18.40
N GLN A 499 -4.79 5.17 17.42
CA GLN A 499 -3.64 5.66 16.66
C GLN A 499 -2.79 6.61 17.50
N LEU A 500 -1.52 6.25 17.69
CA LEU A 500 -0.53 7.13 18.30
C LEU A 500 0.03 8.15 17.29
N THR A 501 0.10 9.43 17.66
CA THR A 501 0.62 10.48 16.77
C THR A 501 2.12 10.74 16.99
N ASP A 502 2.81 11.18 15.92
CA ASP A 502 4.21 11.61 15.99
C ASP A 502 4.45 12.76 16.99
N GLN A 503 3.44 13.60 17.20
CA GLN A 503 3.49 14.68 18.18
C GLN A 503 3.54 14.10 19.60
N MET A 504 2.63 13.17 19.93
CA MET A 504 2.61 12.53 21.24
C MET A 504 3.88 11.73 21.53
N ILE A 505 4.40 11.00 20.54
CA ILE A 505 5.68 10.27 20.67
C ILE A 505 6.81 11.21 21.12
N LYS A 506 6.89 12.41 20.52
CA LYS A 506 7.93 13.42 20.84
C LYS A 506 7.67 14.10 22.19
N GLU A 507 6.44 14.47 22.47
CA GLU A 507 6.06 15.17 23.72
C GLU A 507 6.27 14.28 24.94
N LYS A 508 5.88 13.01 24.84
CA LYS A 508 5.98 12.02 25.92
C LYS A 508 7.32 11.27 25.93
N CYS A 509 8.22 11.59 25.01
CA CYS A 509 9.55 10.97 24.88
C CYS A 509 9.49 9.43 24.83
N MET A 510 8.54 8.88 24.08
CA MET A 510 8.29 7.43 24.06
C MET A 510 9.45 6.65 23.44
N ILE A 511 9.61 5.40 23.88
CA ILE A 511 10.68 4.48 23.47
C ILE A 511 10.18 3.59 22.34
N ARG A 512 10.84 3.62 21.19
CA ARG A 512 10.50 2.72 20.07
C ARG A 512 10.98 1.29 20.36
N VAL A 513 10.05 0.35 20.25
CA VAL A 513 10.32 -1.09 20.36
C VAL A 513 10.59 -1.64 18.96
N GLU A 514 11.85 -1.97 18.65
CA GLU A 514 12.26 -2.35 17.29
C GLU A 514 12.11 -3.84 16.97
N SER A 515 11.88 -4.69 17.96
CA SER A 515 11.57 -6.11 17.72
C SER A 515 10.16 -6.34 17.16
N GLY A 516 9.27 -5.34 17.28
CA GLY A 516 7.84 -5.49 16.99
C GLY A 516 7.07 -6.24 18.08
N ASP A 517 7.70 -6.58 19.21
CA ASP A 517 7.08 -7.31 20.32
C ASP A 517 7.47 -6.65 21.66
N TYR A 518 6.50 -5.96 22.27
CA TYR A 518 6.71 -5.29 23.55
C TYR A 518 7.04 -6.26 24.68
N GLU A 519 6.43 -7.45 24.70
CA GLU A 519 6.64 -8.40 25.79
C GLU A 519 8.07 -8.94 25.78
N LYS A 520 8.63 -9.14 24.58
CA LYS A 520 10.02 -9.53 24.40
C LYS A 520 11.01 -8.43 24.80
N ASP A 521 10.69 -7.18 24.50
CA ASP A 521 11.56 -6.01 24.73
C ASP A 521 11.22 -5.24 26.03
N LYS A 522 10.39 -5.81 26.90
CA LYS A 522 9.91 -5.15 28.12
C LYS A 522 11.05 -4.74 29.05
N ASP A 523 11.98 -5.67 29.33
CA ASP A 523 13.15 -5.38 30.16
C ASP A 523 14.02 -4.29 29.52
N ASP A 524 14.25 -4.34 28.21
CA ASP A 524 15.04 -3.34 27.50
C ASP A 524 14.42 -1.95 27.59
N THR A 525 13.08 -1.89 27.51
CA THR A 525 12.31 -0.66 27.67
C THR A 525 12.42 -0.10 29.09
N GLU A 526 12.29 -0.93 30.12
CA GLU A 526 12.45 -0.53 31.53
C GLU A 526 13.85 0.03 31.81
N ILE A 527 14.89 -0.62 31.28
CA ILE A 527 16.29 -0.19 31.43
C ILE A 527 16.54 1.14 30.70
N ILE A 528 16.08 1.28 29.45
CA ILE A 528 16.20 2.53 28.69
C ILE A 528 15.46 3.66 29.41
N SER A 529 14.25 3.40 29.89
CA SER A 529 13.45 4.35 30.66
C SER A 529 14.23 4.90 31.86
N ALA A 530 14.85 4.02 32.67
CA ALA A 530 15.69 4.46 33.78
C ALA A 530 16.90 5.29 33.31
N MET A 531 17.58 4.84 32.26
CA MET A 531 18.73 5.54 31.69
C MET A 531 18.38 6.93 31.14
N MET A 532 17.15 7.14 30.66
CA MET A 532 16.69 8.46 30.21
C MET A 532 16.66 9.50 31.33
N LEU A 533 16.37 9.11 32.58
CA LEU A 533 16.48 10.01 33.74
C LEU A 533 17.91 10.12 34.25
N MET A 534 18.69 9.05 34.16
CA MET A 534 20.06 9.00 34.65
C MET A 534 21.05 9.75 33.74
N SER A 535 20.77 9.85 32.45
CA SER A 535 21.63 10.53 31.48
C SER A 535 21.60 12.05 31.67
N ALA A 536 22.78 12.68 31.69
CA ALA A 536 22.89 14.14 31.72
C ALA A 536 22.41 14.80 30.41
N SER A 537 22.46 14.06 29.31
CA SER A 537 22.00 14.52 27.99
C SER A 537 20.61 13.97 27.66
N LYS A 538 19.75 14.83 27.09
CA LYS A 538 18.41 14.40 26.65
C LYS A 538 18.54 13.41 25.49
N ILE A 539 18.11 12.18 25.73
CA ILE A 539 18.05 11.13 24.70
C ILE A 539 16.89 11.48 23.76
N LYS A 540 17.21 11.72 22.48
CA LYS A 540 16.21 11.99 21.44
C LYS A 540 15.87 10.70 20.72
N ASN A 541 14.58 10.44 20.51
CA ASN A 541 14.06 9.25 19.81
C ASN A 541 14.65 7.94 20.38
N PRO A 542 14.44 7.65 21.68
CA PRO A 542 14.97 6.44 22.29
C PRO A 542 14.43 5.18 21.61
N LYS A 543 15.28 4.16 21.47
CA LYS A 543 14.93 2.88 20.83
C LYS A 543 15.62 1.69 21.49
N THR A 544 15.00 0.52 21.45
CA THR A 544 15.55 -0.70 22.07
C THR A 544 16.90 -1.13 21.50
N SER A 545 17.16 -0.93 20.19
CA SER A 545 18.49 -1.22 19.60
C SER A 545 19.62 -0.32 20.11
N LEU A 546 19.30 0.85 20.68
CA LEU A 546 20.29 1.80 21.18
C LEU A 546 20.68 1.53 22.64
N LEU A 547 20.17 0.47 23.27
CA LEU A 547 20.39 0.17 24.69
C LEU A 547 21.87 0.21 25.06
N ASP A 548 22.72 -0.51 24.34
CA ASP A 548 24.15 -0.61 24.66
C ASP A 548 24.89 0.72 24.45
N GLN A 549 24.49 1.50 23.43
CA GLN A 549 25.05 2.82 23.18
C GLN A 549 24.66 3.81 24.27
N ILE A 550 23.39 3.81 24.69
CA ILE A 550 22.91 4.66 25.79
C ILE A 550 23.63 4.27 27.09
N TYR A 551 23.75 2.96 27.35
CA TYR A 551 24.44 2.47 28.53
C TYR A 551 25.90 2.87 28.55
N ALA A 552 26.62 2.84 27.43
CA ALA A 552 28.02 3.27 27.38
C ALA A 552 28.21 4.72 27.89
N ASN A 553 27.29 5.62 27.55
CA ASN A 553 27.31 7.01 28.02
C ASN A 553 26.99 7.09 29.51
N VAL A 554 25.89 6.46 29.96
CA VAL A 554 25.48 6.45 31.37
C VAL A 554 26.57 5.81 32.24
N LYS A 555 27.20 4.73 31.78
CA LYS A 555 28.29 4.03 32.48
C LYS A 555 29.47 4.95 32.78
N ILE A 556 29.86 5.80 31.83
CA ILE A 556 30.94 6.78 32.02
C ILE A 556 30.50 7.84 33.05
N GLU A 557 29.30 8.39 32.90
CA GLU A 557 28.75 9.42 33.79
C GLU A 557 28.54 8.93 35.23
N TRP A 558 28.14 7.67 35.40
CA TRP A 558 27.80 7.07 36.70
C TRP A 558 28.92 6.19 37.28
N HIS A 559 30.04 6.05 36.57
CA HIS A 559 31.17 5.19 36.95
C HIS A 559 30.76 3.74 37.28
N LEU A 560 29.82 3.18 36.51
CA LEU A 560 29.29 1.83 36.73
C LEU A 560 30.35 0.77 36.37
N ARG A 561 30.54 -0.22 37.25
CA ARG A 561 31.59 -1.25 37.09
C ARG A 561 31.18 -2.42 36.20
N SER A 562 29.88 -2.71 36.11
CA SER A 562 29.38 -3.88 35.38
C SER A 562 29.52 -3.72 33.86
N PRO A 563 29.88 -4.78 33.12
CA PRO A 563 29.82 -4.80 31.67
C PRO A 563 28.38 -4.91 31.15
N SER A 564 27.47 -5.53 31.93
CA SER A 564 26.04 -5.67 31.59
C SER A 564 25.26 -4.44 32.04
N GLY A 565 24.69 -3.70 31.07
CA GLY A 565 23.84 -2.54 31.34
C GLY A 565 22.59 -2.88 32.12
N ARG A 566 21.90 -3.96 31.74
CA ARG A 566 20.67 -4.43 32.38
C ARG A 566 20.86 -4.65 33.88
N THR A 567 21.87 -5.44 34.24
CA THR A 567 22.17 -5.76 35.64
C THR A 567 22.63 -4.51 36.40
N ALA A 568 23.49 -3.68 35.81
CA ALA A 568 24.03 -2.50 36.48
C ALA A 568 22.93 -1.51 36.89
N ILE A 569 22.02 -1.22 35.95
CA ILE A 569 20.94 -0.25 36.15
C ILE A 569 19.91 -0.81 37.12
N ARG A 570 19.46 -2.07 36.95
CA ARG A 570 18.53 -2.73 37.91
C ARG A 570 19.07 -2.73 39.32
N THR A 571 20.34 -3.09 39.52
CA THR A 571 20.95 -3.09 40.86
C THR A 571 20.99 -1.68 41.46
N ALA A 572 21.39 -0.67 40.68
CA ALA A 572 21.44 0.72 41.17
C ALA A 572 20.05 1.23 41.58
N VAL A 573 19.02 0.94 40.79
CA VAL A 573 17.63 1.32 41.11
C VAL A 573 17.11 0.54 42.32
N ALA A 574 17.36 -0.76 42.39
CA ALA A 574 16.92 -1.60 43.51
C ALA A 574 17.53 -1.16 44.85
N GLU A 575 18.79 -0.72 44.85
CA GLU A 575 19.43 -0.16 46.05
C GLU A 575 18.74 1.13 46.52
N VAL A 576 18.32 2.00 45.59
CA VAL A 576 17.55 3.21 45.91
C VAL A 576 16.15 2.88 46.42
N GLN A 577 15.43 1.97 45.74
CA GLN A 577 14.11 1.51 46.21
C GLN A 577 14.20 0.95 47.63
N ARG A 578 15.17 0.07 47.89
CA ARG A 578 15.42 -0.49 49.23
C ARG A 578 15.67 0.59 50.27
N ALA A 579 16.47 1.60 49.91
CA ALA A 579 16.76 2.72 50.80
C ALA A 579 15.51 3.54 51.12
N LEU A 580 14.70 3.85 50.10
CA LEU A 580 13.45 4.60 50.27
C LEU A 580 12.41 3.86 51.11
N VAL A 581 12.36 2.52 51.03
CA VAL A 581 11.52 1.70 51.92
C VAL A 581 11.98 1.84 53.38
N ILE A 582 13.28 1.71 53.65
CA ILE A 582 13.81 1.83 55.03
C ILE A 582 13.62 3.26 55.59
N LEU A 583 13.67 4.27 54.72
CA LEU A 583 13.45 5.67 55.06
C LEU A 583 11.96 6.05 55.15
N ASN A 584 11.04 5.08 55.07
CA ASN A 584 9.59 5.27 55.08
C ASN A 584 9.08 6.25 54.01
N SER A 585 9.82 6.40 52.91
CA SER A 585 9.40 7.19 51.74
C SER A 585 8.67 6.33 50.69
N LEU A 586 8.87 5.01 50.74
CA LEU A 586 8.04 4.01 50.08
C LEU A 586 7.39 3.09 51.13
N PRO A 587 6.24 2.46 50.84
CA PRO A 587 5.60 1.50 51.75
C PRO A 587 6.50 0.33 52.13
N GLU A 588 6.35 -0.21 53.34
CA GLU A 588 7.14 -1.37 53.83
C GLU A 588 6.98 -2.63 52.95
N ASN A 589 5.83 -2.77 52.28
CA ASN A 589 5.52 -3.88 51.39
C ASN A 589 5.78 -3.56 49.90
N PHE A 590 6.47 -2.46 49.59
CA PHE A 590 6.82 -2.11 48.22
C PHE A 590 7.75 -3.17 47.60
N PHE A 591 7.42 -3.63 46.38
CA PHE A 591 8.18 -4.66 45.70
C PHE A 591 9.45 -4.06 45.05
N ILE A 592 10.62 -4.52 45.48
CA ILE A 592 11.91 -4.05 44.97
C ILE A 592 12.28 -4.86 43.72
N ASP A 593 11.98 -4.30 42.56
CA ASP A 593 12.15 -4.92 41.25
C ASP A 593 13.31 -4.35 40.42
N GLY A 594 13.89 -3.22 40.86
CA GLY A 594 14.92 -2.50 40.11
C GLY A 594 14.39 -1.72 38.92
N VAL A 595 13.07 -1.50 38.83
CA VAL A 595 12.42 -0.67 37.79
C VAL A 595 12.20 0.74 38.33
N LEU A 596 12.71 1.74 37.62
CA LEU A 596 12.55 3.14 38.02
C LEU A 596 11.16 3.64 37.59
N ASN A 597 10.14 3.28 38.39
CA ASN A 597 8.74 3.61 38.15
C ASN A 597 8.31 4.94 38.78
N THR A 598 7.09 5.38 38.47
CA THR A 598 6.53 6.67 38.93
C THR A 598 6.49 6.80 40.46
N GLN A 599 6.16 5.72 41.18
CA GLN A 599 6.17 5.71 42.64
C GLN A 599 7.58 5.92 43.20
N THR A 600 8.58 5.24 42.63
CA THR A 600 9.99 5.39 43.03
C THR A 600 10.45 6.82 42.78
N VAL A 601 10.17 7.39 41.60
CA VAL A 601 10.57 8.77 41.25
C VAL A 601 9.87 9.81 42.12
N THR A 602 8.61 9.59 42.49
CA THR A 602 7.85 10.47 43.40
C THR A 602 8.43 10.42 44.80
N ALA A 603 8.68 9.23 45.35
CA ALA A 603 9.33 9.07 46.65
C ALA A 603 10.73 9.70 46.68
N MET A 604 11.51 9.56 45.60
CA MET A 604 12.79 10.25 45.46
C MET A 604 12.63 11.78 45.53
N ARG A 605 11.66 12.35 44.80
CA ARG A 605 11.39 13.81 44.77
C ARG A 605 11.04 14.34 46.15
N GLU A 606 10.15 13.65 46.85
CA GLU A 606 9.70 14.00 48.19
C GLU A 606 10.86 13.96 49.18
N PHE A 607 11.65 12.88 49.15
CA PHE A 607 12.80 12.70 50.03
C PHE A 607 13.86 13.80 49.84
N VAL A 608 14.20 14.16 48.60
CA VAL A 608 15.20 15.21 48.33
C VAL A 608 14.64 16.63 48.38
N LYS A 609 13.33 16.80 48.63
CA LYS A 609 12.63 18.10 48.63
C LYS A 609 12.91 18.92 47.36
N ALA A 610 12.86 18.28 46.20
CA ALA A 610 13.12 18.95 44.92
C ALA A 610 12.09 20.08 44.68
N LYS A 611 12.57 21.29 44.36
CA LYS A 611 11.69 22.41 43.94
C LYS A 611 11.36 22.30 42.44
N ASP A 612 10.16 22.72 42.07
CA ASP A 612 9.68 22.92 40.68
C ASP A 612 9.62 21.70 39.76
N ASN A 613 9.17 20.54 40.24
CA ASN A 613 8.90 19.32 39.45
C ASN A 613 10.10 18.76 38.64
N LYS A 614 11.32 19.28 38.79
CA LYS A 614 12.51 18.80 38.08
C LYS A 614 13.41 18.01 39.01
N LEU A 615 13.16 16.70 39.14
CA LEU A 615 14.15 15.80 39.69
C LEU A 615 15.24 15.56 38.64
N ILE A 616 16.45 16.04 38.88
CA ILE A 616 17.63 15.64 38.11
C ILE A 616 18.21 14.41 38.81
N VAL A 617 18.03 13.24 38.21
CA VAL A 617 18.59 11.99 38.74
C VAL A 617 20.09 11.97 38.44
N THR A 618 20.90 12.07 39.48
CA THR A 618 22.37 12.08 39.38
C THR A 618 22.97 11.05 40.33
N PRO A 619 24.24 10.63 40.12
CA PRO A 619 24.94 9.75 41.06
C PRO A 619 24.94 10.30 42.50
N LYS A 620 25.00 11.63 42.67
CA LYS A 620 24.97 12.29 43.99
C LYS A 620 23.62 12.09 44.69
N VAL A 621 22.52 12.18 43.96
CA VAL A 621 21.17 11.99 44.51
C VAL A 621 20.98 10.54 44.97
N PHE A 622 21.36 9.56 44.15
CA PHE A 622 21.29 8.14 44.51
C PHE A 622 22.14 7.84 45.76
N ASN A 623 23.39 8.30 45.77
CA ASN A 623 24.28 8.10 46.92
C ASN A 623 23.76 8.79 48.20
N TYR A 624 23.13 9.97 48.07
CA TYR A 624 22.54 10.66 49.21
C TYR A 624 21.39 9.86 49.84
N ILE A 625 20.48 9.32 49.01
CA ILE A 625 19.38 8.47 49.47
C ILE A 625 19.93 7.20 50.15
N ILE A 626 20.83 6.47 49.47
CA ILE A 626 21.39 5.22 49.97
C ILE A 626 22.19 5.43 51.27
N SER A 627 22.97 6.50 51.38
CA SER A 627 23.78 6.77 52.59
C SER A 627 22.95 7.26 53.78
N SER A 628 21.75 7.81 53.54
CA SER A 628 20.85 8.28 54.61
C SER A 628 20.28 7.13 55.45
N VAL A 629 20.25 5.91 54.91
CA VAL A 629 19.85 4.69 55.63
C VAL A 629 20.90 4.26 56.68
N ARG A 630 22.16 4.68 56.51
CA ARG A 630 23.28 4.28 57.38
C ARG A 630 23.50 5.22 58.57
N LYS A 631 22.70 6.28 58.67
CA LYS A 631 22.69 7.22 59.80
C LYS A 631 21.49 6.91 60.68
#